data_AF-A0A3S3CTL8-F1
#
_entry.id   AF-A0A3S3CTL8-F1
#
_cell.length_a   1.000
_cell.length_b   1.000
_cell.length_c   1.000
_cell.angle_alpha   90.00
_cell.angle_beta   90.00
_cell.angle_gamma   90.00
#
_symmetry.space_group_name_H-M   'P 1'
#
loop_
_entity.id
_entity.type
_entity.pdbx_description
1 polymer ?
#
loop_
_entity_poly.entity_id
_entity_poly.type
_entity_poly.pdbx_seq_one_letter_code
_entity_poly.pdbx_strand_id
1 'polypeptide(L)'
;DYERRLYILRKVISGRIHEETKGVDNGFYVVSMSSRTIVYKGMFLAYQVGAYYKDLTDPRFETALILVHQRFSTNTFPSWKLAHPYRMVAHNGEINTLRGNVNWMAARQASVDSELFGNDISKLWPIS
;
A
#
# COMPACT_ATOMS: atom_id res chain seq x y z
N ASP A 1 15.89 2.43 -11.02
CA ASP A 1 16.40 1.18 -10.44
C ASP A 1 16.03 1.02 -8.96
N TYR A 2 16.51 1.90 -8.08
CA TYR A 2 16.30 1.80 -6.62
C TYR A 2 14.85 1.58 -6.17
N GLU A 3 13.90 2.40 -6.62
CA GLU A 3 12.46 2.26 -6.30
C GLU A 3 11.88 0.90 -6.71
N ARG A 4 12.37 0.34 -7.82
CA ARG A 4 11.92 -0.98 -8.29
C ARG A 4 12.41 -2.10 -7.37
N ARG A 5 13.65 -1.99 -6.90
CA ARG A 5 14.22 -2.92 -5.92
C ARG A 5 13.48 -2.85 -4.58
N LEU A 6 13.14 -1.63 -4.12
CA LEU A 6 12.30 -1.45 -2.92
C LEU A 6 10.89 -2.03 -3.10
N TYR A 7 10.30 -1.88 -4.29
CA TYR A 7 9.01 -2.48 -4.62
C TYR A 7 9.06 -4.02 -4.56
N ILE A 8 10.06 -4.64 -5.18
CA ILE A 8 10.27 -6.11 -5.13
C ILE A 8 10.51 -6.54 -3.68
N LEU A 9 11.40 -5.87 -2.95
CA LEU A 9 11.70 -6.17 -1.55
C LEU A 9 10.43 -6.14 -0.69
N ARG A 10 9.61 -5.09 -0.81
CA ARG A 10 8.34 -4.99 -0.10
C ARG A 10 7.42 -6.17 -0.43
N LYS A 11 7.32 -6.56 -1.71
CA LYS A 11 6.48 -7.69 -2.14
C LYS A 11 7.00 -9.02 -1.57
N VAL A 12 8.31 -9.25 -1.57
CA VAL A 12 8.92 -10.44 -0.96
C VAL A 12 8.66 -10.48 0.55
N ILE A 13 8.85 -9.38 1.28
CA ILE A 13 8.56 -9.32 2.73
C ILE A 13 7.08 -9.63 3.00
N SER A 14 6.16 -9.00 2.27
CA SER A 14 4.73 -9.27 2.43
C SER A 14 4.35 -10.70 2.09
N GLY A 15 4.91 -11.27 1.01
CA GLY A 15 4.69 -12.67 0.62
C GLY A 15 5.20 -13.64 1.68
N ARG A 16 6.40 -13.41 2.20
CA ARG A 16 7.00 -14.25 3.24
C ARG A 16 6.17 -14.27 4.52
N ILE A 17 5.73 -13.10 4.98
CA ILE A 17 4.88 -13.01 6.17
C ILE A 17 3.53 -13.68 5.92
N HIS A 18 2.95 -13.53 4.74
CA HIS A 18 1.70 -14.21 4.38
C HIS A 18 1.85 -15.74 4.40
N GLU A 19 2.95 -16.28 3.88
CA GLU A 19 3.26 -17.71 3.93
C GLU A 19 3.43 -18.20 5.38
N GLU A 20 4.20 -17.48 6.19
CA GLU A 20 4.47 -17.83 7.59
C GLU A 20 3.21 -17.78 8.46
N THR A 21 2.31 -16.83 8.21
CA THR A 21 1.03 -16.73 8.94
C THR A 21 -0.08 -17.57 8.32
N LYS A 22 0.18 -18.29 7.22
CA LYS A 22 -0.84 -19.01 6.43
C LYS A 22 -2.03 -18.11 6.05
N GLY A 23 -1.73 -16.85 5.76
CA GLY A 23 -2.72 -15.83 5.41
C GLY A 23 -3.55 -15.26 6.57
N VAL A 24 -3.29 -15.65 7.82
CA VAL A 24 -3.94 -15.06 8.98
C VAL A 24 -3.43 -13.63 9.16
N ASP A 25 -4.36 -12.70 9.40
CA ASP A 25 -4.05 -11.30 9.68
C ASP A 25 -3.37 -11.17 11.05
N ASN A 26 -2.10 -10.75 11.04
CA ASN A 26 -1.29 -10.52 12.23
C ASN A 26 -1.01 -9.03 12.46
N GLY A 27 -1.68 -8.13 11.73
CA GLY A 27 -1.47 -6.69 11.83
C GLY A 27 -0.25 -6.16 11.08
N PHE A 28 0.56 -7.01 10.44
CA PHE A 28 1.68 -6.56 9.63
C PHE A 28 1.20 -5.79 8.38
N TYR A 29 1.76 -4.59 8.16
CA TYR A 29 1.50 -3.81 6.96
C TYR A 29 2.61 -2.79 6.67
N VAL A 30 3.22 -2.88 5.48
CA VAL A 30 4.18 -1.86 5.03
C VAL A 30 3.43 -0.67 4.44
N VAL A 31 3.40 0.44 5.16
CA VAL A 31 2.68 1.66 4.74
C VAL A 31 3.25 2.26 3.45
N SER A 32 4.55 2.51 3.43
CA SER A 32 5.34 2.92 2.26
C SER A 32 6.75 2.34 2.36
N MET A 33 7.40 2.11 1.22
CA MET A 33 8.80 1.70 1.15
C MET A 33 9.36 2.28 -0.15
N SER A 34 9.93 3.47 -0.03
CA SER A 34 10.36 4.33 -1.14
C SER A 34 11.34 5.38 -0.61
N SER A 35 12.25 5.84 -1.45
CA SER A 35 13.11 7.01 -1.19
C SER A 35 12.46 8.33 -1.56
N ARG A 36 11.30 8.30 -2.22
CA ARG A 36 10.63 9.47 -2.81
C ARG A 36 9.28 9.76 -2.18
N THR A 37 8.67 8.78 -1.54
CA THR A 37 7.31 8.89 -1.03
C THR A 37 7.20 8.20 0.32
N ILE A 38 6.79 8.97 1.32
CA ILE A 38 6.43 8.48 2.64
C ILE A 38 4.95 8.71 2.87
N VAL A 39 4.26 7.75 3.49
CA VAL A 39 2.84 7.86 3.81
C VAL A 39 2.67 7.87 5.32
N TYR A 40 2.10 8.95 5.83
CA TYR A 40 1.58 9.05 7.20
C TYR A 40 0.07 8.84 7.15
N LYS A 41 -0.41 7.78 7.81
CA LYS A 41 -1.83 7.44 7.87
C LYS A 41 -2.19 6.83 9.21
N GLY A 42 -3.47 6.85 9.57
CA GLY A 42 -3.94 6.25 10.81
C GLY A 42 -5.44 6.35 11.02
N MET A 43 -5.87 5.82 12.16
CA MET A 43 -7.28 5.77 12.58
C MET A 43 -7.57 6.91 13.57
N PHE A 44 -7.57 8.15 13.07
CA PHE A 44 -7.88 9.35 13.84
C PHE A 44 -8.59 10.38 12.95
N LEU A 45 -9.15 11.42 13.54
CA LEU A 45 -9.81 12.49 12.80
C LEU A 45 -8.78 13.27 11.99
N ALA A 46 -9.16 13.75 10.81
CA ALA A 46 -8.21 14.38 9.88
C ALA A 46 -7.41 15.53 10.51
N TYR A 47 -8.04 16.36 11.35
CA TYR A 47 -7.38 17.47 12.04
C TYR A 47 -6.34 17.02 13.08
N GLN A 48 -6.37 15.76 13.52
CA GLN A 48 -5.45 15.22 14.53
C GLN A 48 -4.12 14.74 13.91
N VAL A 49 -4.00 14.69 12.58
CA VAL A 49 -2.81 14.11 11.91
C VAL A 49 -1.51 14.79 12.33
N GLY A 50 -1.47 16.13 12.37
CA GLY A 50 -0.27 16.88 12.79
C GLY A 50 -0.03 16.85 14.30
N ALA A 51 -1.09 16.62 15.09
CA ALA A 51 -0.94 16.42 16.53
C ALA A 51 -0.35 15.03 16.85
N TYR A 52 -0.74 14.01 16.08
CA TYR A 52 -0.33 12.62 16.23
C TYR A 52 1.09 12.38 15.70
N TYR A 53 1.38 12.83 14.48
CA TYR A 53 2.69 12.71 13.85
C TYR A 53 3.48 14.02 13.93
N LYS A 54 4.34 14.14 14.95
CA LYS A 54 5.14 15.35 15.18
C LYS A 54 6.12 15.66 14.05
N ASP A 55 6.56 14.63 13.32
CA ASP A 55 7.42 14.77 12.15
C ASP A 55 6.82 15.71 11.09
N LEU A 56 5.48 15.76 10.96
CA LEU A 56 4.78 16.62 10.00
C LEU A 56 4.85 18.11 10.34
N THR A 57 5.24 18.44 11.58
CA THR A 57 5.42 19.83 12.03
C THR A 57 6.89 20.23 12.10
N ASP A 58 7.80 19.30 11.81
CA ASP A 58 9.23 19.57 11.77
C ASP A 58 9.56 20.42 10.53
N PRO A 59 10.33 21.52 10.66
CA PRO A 59 10.67 22.37 9.52
C PRO A 59 11.50 21.66 8.44
N ARG A 60 12.14 20.53 8.75
CA ARG A 60 12.87 19.71 7.76
C ARG A 60 11.92 18.85 6.92
N PHE A 61 10.66 18.70 7.32
CA PHE A 61 9.66 17.94 6.60
C PHE A 61 9.11 18.75 5.42
N GLU A 62 9.94 18.91 4.40
CA GLU A 62 9.62 19.65 3.18
C GLU A 62 9.24 18.69 2.05
N THR A 63 8.28 19.09 1.22
CA THR A 63 7.87 18.32 0.05
C THR A 63 7.31 19.23 -1.03
N ALA A 64 7.52 18.85 -2.29
CA ALA A 64 6.94 19.54 -3.44
C ALA A 64 5.45 19.20 -3.66
N LEU A 65 4.97 18.08 -3.12
CA LEU A 65 3.62 17.58 -3.34
C LEU A 65 3.08 16.86 -2.09
N ILE A 66 1.80 17.05 -1.81
CA ILE A 66 1.07 16.34 -0.76
C ILE A 66 -0.24 15.80 -1.34
N LEU A 67 -0.59 14.57 -0.94
CA LEU A 67 -1.89 13.96 -1.20
C LEU A 67 -2.54 13.61 0.14
N VAL A 68 -3.73 14.16 0.39
CA VAL A 68 -4.50 13.90 1.62
C VAL A 68 -5.77 13.12 1.31
N HIS A 69 -6.23 12.32 2.26
CA HIS A 69 -7.48 11.57 2.12
C HIS A 69 -8.13 11.32 3.47
N GLN A 70 -9.44 11.53 3.54
CA GLN A 70 -10.29 11.10 4.65
C GLN A 70 -11.29 10.07 4.14
N ARG A 71 -11.34 8.91 4.81
CA ARG A 71 -12.22 7.81 4.43
C ARG A 71 -13.47 7.80 5.30
N PHE A 72 -14.64 7.70 4.67
CA PHE A 72 -15.87 7.27 5.32
C PHE A 72 -16.03 5.75 5.12
N SER A 73 -16.33 5.01 6.18
CA SER A 73 -16.41 3.55 6.16
C SER A 73 -17.73 3.10 6.73
N THR A 74 -18.40 2.17 6.06
CA THR A 74 -19.58 1.47 6.59
C THR A 74 -19.22 0.39 7.60
N ASN A 75 -17.93 0.03 7.73
CA ASN A 75 -17.44 -0.93 8.73
C ASN A 75 -17.26 -0.27 10.10
N THR A 76 -17.68 -0.95 11.16
CA THR A 76 -17.54 -0.52 12.56
C THR A 76 -16.18 -0.87 13.17
N PHE A 77 -15.46 -1.86 12.63
CA PHE A 77 -14.12 -2.22 13.11
C PHE A 77 -13.02 -1.43 12.40
N PRO A 78 -12.20 -0.67 13.14
CA PRO A 78 -11.11 0.12 12.56
C PRO A 78 -10.01 -0.80 12.01
N SER A 79 -9.49 -0.48 10.83
CA SER A 79 -8.36 -1.21 10.24
C SER A 79 -7.34 -0.23 9.69
N TRP A 80 -6.21 -0.11 10.37
CA TRP A 80 -5.13 0.83 10.04
C TRP A 80 -4.60 0.64 8.61
N LYS A 81 -4.51 -0.61 8.15
CA LYS A 81 -4.03 -0.93 6.80
C LYS A 81 -4.95 -0.40 5.70
N LEU A 82 -6.25 -0.24 5.97
CA LEU A 82 -7.25 0.26 5.03
C LEU A 82 -7.37 1.79 5.00
N ALA A 83 -6.69 2.50 5.90
CA ALA A 83 -6.58 3.95 5.78
C ALA A 83 -5.85 4.31 4.48
N HIS A 84 -6.29 5.38 3.82
CA HIS A 84 -5.63 5.97 2.66
C HIS A 84 -4.68 7.09 3.12
N PRO A 85 -3.77 7.58 2.26
CA PRO A 85 -3.50 7.10 0.89
C PRO A 85 -2.82 5.71 0.85
N TYR A 86 -3.02 5.00 -0.27
CA TYR A 86 -2.15 3.88 -0.64
C TYR A 86 -0.88 4.41 -1.31
N ARG A 87 0.06 3.52 -1.60
CA ARG A 87 1.42 3.89 -2.05
C ARG A 87 1.46 4.74 -3.33
N MET A 88 0.45 4.65 -4.19
CA MET A 88 0.36 5.40 -5.44
C MET A 88 -1.02 6.04 -5.68
N VAL A 89 -2.00 5.84 -4.80
CA VAL A 89 -3.40 6.22 -5.06
C VAL A 89 -4.14 6.58 -3.78
N ALA A 90 -4.95 7.63 -3.85
CA ALA A 90 -6.06 7.87 -2.95
C ALA A 90 -7.34 7.77 -3.79
N HIS A 91 -8.35 7.07 -3.28
CA HIS A 91 -9.56 6.79 -4.03
C HIS A 91 -10.79 7.17 -3.21
N ASN A 92 -11.63 8.03 -3.78
CA ASN A 92 -12.94 8.38 -3.23
C ASN A 92 -14.03 7.75 -4.11
N GLY A 93 -14.73 6.76 -3.54
CA GLY A 93 -15.76 5.98 -4.24
C GLY A 93 -15.64 4.49 -3.96
N GLU A 94 -16.34 3.69 -4.75
CA GLU A 94 -16.36 2.23 -4.65
C GLU A 94 -16.11 1.58 -6.02
N ILE A 95 -15.28 0.53 -6.03
CA ILE A 95 -15.01 -0.26 -7.24
C ILE A 95 -16.01 -1.42 -7.29
N ASN A 96 -17.13 -1.22 -7.97
CA ASN A 96 -18.24 -2.18 -8.03
C ASN A 96 -17.90 -3.50 -8.75
N THR A 97 -16.83 -3.52 -9.55
CA THR A 97 -16.39 -4.68 -10.35
C THR A 97 -15.20 -5.43 -9.74
N LEU A 98 -14.92 -5.22 -8.45
CA LEU A 98 -13.71 -5.72 -7.76
C LEU A 98 -13.44 -7.21 -8.01
N ARG A 99 -14.44 -8.08 -7.81
CA ARG A 99 -14.27 -9.53 -7.98
C ARG A 99 -13.85 -9.90 -9.41
N GLY A 100 -14.42 -9.24 -10.40
CA GLY A 100 -14.04 -9.43 -11.81
C GLY A 100 -12.59 -9.01 -12.04
N ASN A 101 -12.19 -7.84 -11.54
CA ASN A 101 -10.83 -7.33 -11.68
C ASN A 101 -9.80 -8.27 -11.01
N VAL A 102 -10.09 -8.79 -9.82
CA VAL A 102 -9.22 -9.76 -9.12
C VAL A 102 -9.06 -11.04 -9.94
N ASN A 103 -10.17 -11.60 -10.45
CA ASN A 103 -10.12 -12.82 -11.26
C ASN A 103 -9.34 -12.63 -12.57
N TRP A 104 -9.54 -11.49 -13.25
CA TRP A 104 -8.79 -11.17 -14.47
C TRP A 104 -7.29 -10.98 -14.20
N MET A 105 -6.92 -10.42 -13.06
CA MET A 105 -5.51 -10.32 -12.67
C MET A 105 -4.90 -11.68 -12.35
N ALA A 106 -5.63 -12.56 -11.66
CA ALA A 106 -5.17 -13.93 -11.40
C ALA A 106 -4.97 -14.73 -12.71
N ALA A 107 -5.89 -14.62 -13.67
CA ALA A 107 -5.77 -15.28 -14.97
C ALA A 107 -4.54 -14.81 -15.78
N ARG A 108 -4.12 -13.56 -15.59
CA ARG A 108 -2.94 -12.98 -16.26
C ARG A 108 -1.61 -13.34 -15.62
N GLN A 109 -1.61 -14.04 -14.48
CA GLN A 109 -0.39 -14.37 -13.75
C GLN A 109 0.63 -15.13 -14.60
N ALA A 110 0.17 -16.09 -15.40
CA ALA A 110 1.04 -16.91 -16.24
C ALA A 110 1.60 -16.17 -17.47
N SER A 111 0.99 -15.06 -17.87
CA SER A 111 1.34 -14.33 -19.10
C SER A 111 1.98 -12.96 -18.85
N VAL A 112 2.19 -12.58 -17.58
CA VAL A 112 2.79 -11.27 -17.27
C VAL A 112 4.29 -11.34 -17.54
N ASP A 113 4.81 -10.37 -18.29
CA ASP A 113 6.24 -10.24 -18.57
C ASP A 113 6.65 -8.75 -18.56
N SER A 114 7.91 -8.50 -18.20
CA SER A 114 8.50 -7.17 -18.22
C SER A 114 10.01 -7.24 -18.14
N GLU A 115 10.69 -6.71 -19.15
CA GLU A 115 12.16 -6.57 -19.17
C GLU A 115 12.72 -5.84 -17.94
N LEU A 116 11.95 -4.90 -17.38
CA LEU A 116 12.35 -4.12 -16.22
C LEU A 116 12.42 -4.95 -14.92
N PHE A 117 11.64 -6.03 -14.85
CA PHE A 117 11.59 -6.94 -13.71
C PHE A 117 12.31 -8.27 -14.00
N GLY A 118 12.43 -8.67 -15.26
CA GLY A 118 13.05 -9.93 -15.66
C GLY A 118 12.54 -11.09 -14.81
N ASN A 119 13.47 -11.92 -14.31
CA ASN A 119 13.14 -13.09 -13.48
C ASN A 119 12.46 -12.74 -12.14
N ASP A 120 12.61 -11.51 -11.65
CA ASP A 120 11.99 -11.07 -10.40
C ASP A 120 10.49 -10.81 -10.53
N ILE A 121 9.93 -10.80 -11.76
CA ILE A 121 8.50 -10.57 -11.97
C ILE A 121 7.63 -11.61 -11.26
N SER A 122 8.12 -12.84 -11.16
CA SER A 122 7.47 -13.94 -10.43
C SER A 122 7.27 -13.63 -8.94
N LYS A 123 8.19 -12.86 -8.33
CA LYS A 123 8.16 -12.45 -6.91
C LYS A 123 7.06 -11.44 -6.60
N LEU A 124 6.42 -10.86 -7.62
CA LEU A 124 5.35 -9.89 -7.43
C LEU A 124 4.00 -10.54 -7.11
N TRP A 125 3.87 -11.84 -7.33
CA TRP A 125 2.61 -12.55 -7.16
C TRP A 125 2.38 -13.01 -5.71
N PRO A 126 1.12 -12.98 -5.23
CA PRO A 126 -0.06 -12.46 -5.91
C PRO A 126 -0.03 -10.92 -6.06
N ILE A 127 -0.43 -10.39 -7.22
CA ILE A 127 -0.65 -8.95 -7.43
C ILE A 127 -2.08 -8.64 -6.99
N SER A 128 -2.24 -8.46 -5.68
CA SER A 128 -3.43 -7.95 -5.00
C SER A 128 -3.05 -6.88 -3.98
#